data_AF-A0A2V9HPY1-F1
#
_entry.id   AF-A0A2V9HPY1-F1
#
_cell.length_a   1.000
_cell.length_b   1.000
_cell.length_c   1.000
_cell.angle_alpha   90.00
_cell.angle_beta   90.00
_cell.angle_gamma   90.00
#
_symmetry.space_group_name_H-M   'P 1'
#
loop_
_entity.id
_entity.type
_entity.pdbx_description
1 polymer ?
#
loop_
_entity_poly.entity_id
_entity_poly.type
_entity_poly.pdbx_seq_one_letter_code
_entity_poly.pdbx_strand_id
1 'polypeptide(L)'
;MLSWARTKSSSQTEAWVVYDRWIQDDRVSFVEESSTLEARFRALTQDERPATKDWADSYLYAFAETADLHLVTFDPAMRQKGTNVLLLQ
;
A
#
# COMPACT_ATOMS: atom_id res chain seq x y z
N MET A 1 29.19 16.70 -4.24
CA MET A 1 29.42 15.92 -5.47
C MET A 1 28.58 14.64 -5.36
N LEU A 2 27.31 14.72 -5.77
CA LEU A 2 26.30 13.69 -5.53
C LEU A 2 26.30 12.69 -6.71
N SER A 3 26.72 11.45 -6.46
CA SER A 3 26.79 10.38 -7.47
C SER A 3 25.90 9.19 -7.08
N TRP A 4 24.58 9.39 -7.13
CA TRP A 4 23.60 8.30 -7.13
C TRP A 4 22.78 8.23 -8.42
N ALA A 5 23.08 9.07 -9.41
CA ALA A 5 22.36 9.16 -10.67
C ALA A 5 22.77 8.07 -11.68
N ARG A 6 22.63 6.80 -11.29
CA ARG A 6 22.48 5.70 -12.26
C ARG A 6 21.75 4.53 -11.60
N THR A 7 20.46 4.71 -11.34
CA THR A 7 19.57 3.60 -11.01
C THR A 7 19.52 2.67 -12.23
N LYS A 8 20.29 1.58 -12.19
CA LYS A 8 20.15 0.51 -13.18
C LYS A 8 18.72 -0.02 -13.02
N SER A 9 17.88 0.17 -14.04
CA SER A 9 16.58 -0.49 -14.08
C SER A 9 16.83 -1.99 -14.15
N SER A 10 16.32 -2.74 -13.17
CA SER A 10 16.37 -4.20 -13.21
C SER A 10 15.66 -4.68 -14.47
N SER A 11 16.24 -5.67 -15.15
CA SER A 11 15.50 -6.48 -16.10
C SER A 11 14.33 -7.18 -15.40
N GLN A 12 13.33 -7.62 -16.15
CA GLN A 12 12.20 -8.36 -15.58
C GLN A 12 12.67 -9.61 -14.81
N THR A 13 13.69 -10.31 -15.30
CA THR A 13 14.30 -11.46 -14.62
C THR A 13 14.94 -11.07 -13.29
N GLU A 14 15.70 -9.97 -13.26
CA GLU A 14 16.29 -9.45 -12.01
C GLU A 14 15.19 -9.02 -11.01
N ALA A 15 14.06 -8.48 -11.49
CA ALA A 15 12.93 -8.12 -10.64
C ALA A 15 12.26 -9.36 -10.00
N TRP A 16 12.07 -10.44 -10.76
CA TRP A 16 11.55 -11.70 -10.22
C TRP A 16 12.46 -12.27 -9.12
N VAL A 17 13.78 -12.24 -9.30
CA VAL A 17 14.72 -12.70 -8.25
C VAL A 17 14.56 -11.89 -6.94
N VAL A 18 14.34 -10.57 -7.04
CA VAL A 18 14.09 -9.73 -5.87
C VAL A 18 12.75 -10.07 -5.22
N TYR A 19 11.70 -10.26 -6.01
CA TYR A 19 10.37 -10.65 -5.54
C TYR A 19 10.39 -12.03 -4.84
N ASP A 20 11.02 -13.03 -5.46
CA ASP A 20 11.13 -14.38 -4.90
C ASP A 20 11.91 -14.38 -3.59
N ARG A 21 12.94 -13.53 -3.45
CA ARG A 21 13.64 -13.37 -2.18
C ARG A 21 12.75 -12.69 -1.13
N TRP A 22 11.96 -11.69 -1.55
CA TRP A 22 11.09 -10.93 -0.65
C TRP A 22 9.97 -11.80 -0.07
N ILE A 23 9.35 -12.67 -0.87
CA ILE A 23 8.27 -13.55 -0.40
C ILE A 23 8.76 -14.68 0.52
N GLN A 24 10.07 -14.95 0.55
CA GLN A 24 10.70 -15.94 1.45
C GLN A 24 11.20 -15.32 2.77
N ASP A 25 11.06 -14.01 2.96
CA ASP A 25 11.44 -13.34 4.20
C ASP A 25 10.34 -13.57 5.25
N ASP A 26 10.67 -14.21 6.38
CA ASP A 26 9.72 -14.54 7.45
C ASP A 26 9.02 -13.31 8.07
N ARG A 27 9.54 -12.10 7.83
CA ARG A 27 8.90 -10.84 8.25
C ARG A 27 7.75 -10.43 7.33
N VAL A 28 7.61 -11.09 6.17
CA VAL A 28 6.57 -10.85 5.18
C VAL A 28 5.52 -11.95 5.29
N SER A 29 4.31 -11.57 5.66
CA SER A 29 3.18 -12.50 5.80
C SER A 29 2.01 -12.06 4.92
N PHE A 30 1.31 -13.02 4.34
CA PHE A 30 0.00 -12.76 3.76
C PHE A 30 -1.02 -12.63 4.89
N VAL A 31 -1.83 -11.57 4.85
CA VAL A 31 -2.92 -11.33 5.79
C VAL A 31 -4.22 -11.46 5.00
N GLU A 32 -5.13 -12.29 5.49
CA GLU A 32 -6.44 -12.46 4.88
C GLU A 32 -7.29 -11.21 5.07
N GLU A 33 -8.19 -10.95 4.11
CA GLU A 33 -9.15 -9.87 4.22
C GLU A 33 -10.11 -10.12 5.40
N SER A 34 -10.24 -9.12 6.28
CA SER A 34 -11.22 -9.16 7.36
C SER A 34 -12.64 -9.17 6.81
N SER A 35 -13.56 -9.87 7.48
CA SER A 35 -14.99 -9.89 7.12
C SER A 35 -15.64 -8.51 7.16
N THR A 36 -15.03 -7.53 7.85
CA THR A 36 -15.50 -6.15 7.94
C THR A 36 -14.91 -5.22 6.87
N LEU A 37 -13.95 -5.70 6.05
CA LEU A 37 -13.27 -4.91 5.02
C LEU A 37 -14.25 -4.25 4.07
N GLU A 38 -15.17 -5.03 3.48
CA GLU A 38 -16.11 -4.50 2.48
C GLU A 38 -17.00 -3.39 3.04
N ALA A 39 -17.52 -3.58 4.26
CA ALA A 39 -18.35 -2.58 4.91
C ALA A 39 -17.57 -1.28 5.14
N ARG A 40 -16.30 -1.38 5.57
CA ARG A 40 -15.46 -0.20 5.77
C ARG A 40 -15.08 0.47 4.46
N PHE A 41 -14.70 -0.31 3.45
CA PHE A 41 -14.36 0.20 2.13
C PHE A 41 -15.54 0.98 1.51
N ARG A 42 -16.75 0.40 1.54
CA ARG A 42 -17.98 1.08 1.07
C ARG A 42 -18.27 2.37 1.82
N ALA A 43 -17.93 2.46 3.10
CA ALA A 43 -18.11 3.70 3.88
C ALA A 43 -17.12 4.80 3.46
N LEU A 44 -15.96 4.44 2.92
CA LEU A 44 -14.94 5.38 2.44
C LEU A 44 -15.19 5.84 0.99
N THR A 45 -15.91 5.03 0.20
CA THR A 45 -16.15 5.29 -1.24
C THR A 45 -17.60 5.65 -1.54
N GLN A 46 -18.14 6.65 -0.83
CA GLN A 46 -19.54 7.12 -1.01
C GLN A 46 -19.67 8.41 -1.83
N ASP A 47 -18.58 8.91 -2.41
CA ASP A 47 -18.62 10.12 -3.24
C ASP A 47 -19.41 9.86 -4.54
N GLU A 48 -20.27 10.80 -4.92
CA GLU A 48 -21.07 10.77 -6.13
C GLU A 48 -20.23 11.02 -7.40
N ARG A 49 -18.99 11.52 -7.24
CA ARG A 49 -18.09 11.82 -8.36
C ARG A 49 -17.12 10.67 -8.63
N PRO A 50 -16.81 10.39 -9.90
CA PRO A 50 -15.76 9.43 -10.24
C PRO A 50 -14.41 9.85 -9.65
N ALA A 51 -13.82 8.97 -8.84
CA ALA A 51 -12.54 9.20 -8.17
C ALA A 51 -11.63 7.97 -8.31
N THR A 52 -11.16 7.67 -9.52
CA THR A 52 -10.46 6.40 -9.84
C THR A 52 -9.26 6.11 -8.94
N LYS A 53 -8.46 7.13 -8.57
CA LYS A 53 -7.34 6.96 -7.62
C LYS A 53 -7.81 6.69 -6.20
N ASP A 54 -8.95 7.26 -5.81
CA ASP A 54 -9.46 7.16 -4.45
C ASP A 54 -9.89 5.74 -4.08
N TRP A 55 -10.38 4.96 -5.05
CA TRP A 55 -10.77 3.56 -4.83
C TRP A 55 -9.60 2.70 -4.30
N ALA A 56 -8.44 2.80 -4.94
CA ALA A 56 -7.26 2.05 -4.50
C ALA A 56 -6.77 2.53 -3.13
N ASP A 57 -6.71 3.85 -2.93
CA ASP A 57 -6.25 4.45 -1.67
C ASP A 57 -7.20 4.10 -0.51
N SER A 58 -8.51 4.13 -0.75
CA SER A 58 -9.55 3.73 0.21
C SER A 58 -9.52 2.24 0.54
N TYR A 59 -9.24 1.37 -0.44
CA TYR A 59 -9.12 -0.07 -0.19
C TYR A 59 -7.91 -0.38 0.69
N LEU A 60 -6.73 0.17 0.39
CA LEU A 60 -5.52 -0.05 1.19
C LEU A 60 -5.69 0.47 2.63
N TYR A 61 -6.34 1.63 2.80
CA TYR A 61 -6.64 2.15 4.12
C TYR A 61 -7.64 1.26 4.88
N ALA A 62 -8.74 0.84 4.23
CA ALA A 62 -9.73 -0.04 4.86
C ALA A 62 -9.13 -1.39 5.26
N PHE A 63 -8.27 -1.96 4.41
CA PHE A 63 -7.55 -3.21 4.71
C PHE A 63 -6.68 -3.04 5.94
N ALA A 64 -5.83 -2.02 5.98
CA ALA A 64 -4.96 -1.77 7.12
C ALA A 64 -5.76 -1.52 8.40
N GLU A 65 -6.81 -0.70 8.35
CA GLU A 65 -7.62 -0.36 9.53
C GLU A 65 -8.42 -1.55 10.06
N THR A 66 -9.01 -2.37 9.18
CA THR A 66 -9.80 -3.55 9.61
C THR A 66 -8.96 -4.75 10.04
N ALA A 67 -7.67 -4.78 9.66
CA ALA A 67 -6.69 -5.76 10.10
C ALA A 67 -5.84 -5.28 11.29
N ASP A 68 -6.10 -4.09 11.84
CA ASP A 68 -5.32 -3.47 12.93
C ASP A 68 -3.82 -3.29 12.58
N LEU A 69 -3.54 -2.88 11.34
CA LEU A 69 -2.20 -2.66 10.77
C LEU A 69 -1.95 -1.18 10.48
N HIS A 70 -0.68 -0.78 10.43
CA HIS A 70 -0.28 0.55 9.96
C HIS A 70 -0.06 0.55 8.45
N LEU A 71 -0.65 1.51 7.75
CA LEU A 71 -0.38 1.73 6.32
C LEU A 71 0.88 2.62 6.17
N VAL A 72 2.01 2.00 5.83
CA VAL A 72 3.26 2.71 5.54
C VAL A 72 3.35 3.02 4.05
N THR A 73 3.59 4.28 3.66
CA THR A 73 3.60 4.70 2.25
C THR A 73 4.51 5.89 1.99
N PHE A 74 4.94 6.07 0.75
CA PHE A 74 5.64 7.27 0.29
C PHE A 74 4.68 8.32 -0.29
N ASP A 75 3.41 7.98 -0.53
CA ASP A 75 2.42 8.90 -1.10
C ASP A 75 1.84 9.83 -0.02
N PRO A 76 2.10 11.15 -0.06
CA PRO A 76 1.60 12.08 0.95
C PRO A 76 0.08 12.21 0.94
N ALA A 77 -0.59 11.94 -0.19
CA ALA A 77 -2.04 12.02 -0.29
C ALA A 77 -2.74 11.04 0.66
N MET A 78 -2.10 9.92 1.00
CA MET A 78 -2.66 8.91 1.91
C MET A 78 -2.89 9.44 3.32
N ARG A 79 -2.21 10.52 3.75
CA ARG A 79 -2.46 11.14 5.07
C ARG A 79 -3.91 11.60 5.25
N GLN A 80 -4.62 11.89 4.16
CA GLN A 80 -6.02 12.30 4.23
C GLN A 80 -6.96 11.15 4.61
N LYS A 81 -6.51 9.89 4.55
CA LYS A 81 -7.33 8.70 4.80
C LYS A 81 -7.57 8.43 6.28
N GLY A 82 -6.59 8.73 7.13
CA GLY A 82 -6.77 8.60 8.58
C GLY A 82 -5.47 8.58 9.36
N THR A 83 -5.59 8.31 10.66
CA THR A 83 -4.49 8.43 11.63
C THR A 83 -3.52 7.25 11.60
N ASN A 84 -3.94 6.10 11.06
CA ASN A 84 -3.12 4.89 11.00
C ASN A 84 -2.24 4.81 9.73
N VAL A 85 -1.82 5.98 9.22
CA VAL A 85 -0.98 6.12 8.03
C VAL A 85 0.36 6.72 8.40
N LEU A 86 1.44 6.02 8.06
CA LEU A 86 2.82 6.47 8.28
C LEU A 86 3.47 6.82 6.94
N LEU A 87 3.99 8.05 6.83
CA LEU A 87 4.80 8.40 5.67
C LEU A 87 6.25 8.00 5.91
N LEU A 88 6.80 7.21 4.98
CA LEU A 88 8.21 6.91 4.93
C LEU A 88 8.94 8.03 4.16
N GLN A 89 10.00 8.57 4.74
CA GLN A 89 10.79 9.68 4.18
C GLN A 89 11.96 9.20 3.34
#